data_AF-A0A832B0J8-F1
#
_entry.id   AF-A0A832B0J8-F1
#
_cell.length_a   1.000
_cell.length_b   1.000
_cell.length_c   1.000
_cell.angle_alpha   90.00
_cell.angle_beta   90.00
_cell.angle_gamma   90.00
#
_symmetry.space_group_name_H-M   'P 1'
#
loop_
_entity.id
_entity.type
_entity.pdbx_description
1 polymer ?
#
loop_
_entity_poly.entity_id
_entity_poly.type
_entity_poly.pdbx_seq_one_letter_code
_entity_poly.pdbx_strand_id
1 'polypeptide(L)'
;MRPRSTRYAKYWCGYHFAEFTGVVLSEILRELECETLALEVMPDHVHVFTLCPPRHSPAYVVNHLKGKSARRIPQRFPELRTRATREKLWGRSYFVATAEIVKK
;
A
#
# COMPACT_ATOMS: atom_id res chain seq x y z
N MET A 1 8.18 13.18 -14.15
CA MET A 1 6.76 12.77 -14.34
C MET A 1 5.91 13.72 -13.49
N ARG A 2 4.83 14.34 -13.99
CA ARG A 2 4.04 15.28 -13.16
C ARG A 2 2.94 14.53 -12.39
N PRO A 3 2.84 14.65 -11.07
CA PRO A 3 1.74 14.08 -10.31
C PRO A 3 0.41 14.70 -10.78
N ARG A 4 -0.60 13.86 -11.01
CA ARG A 4 -1.96 14.33 -11.26
C ARG A 4 -2.56 14.76 -9.92
N SER A 5 -3.34 15.83 -9.88
CA SER A 5 -3.99 16.27 -8.65
C SER A 5 -5.50 16.36 -8.83
N THR A 6 -6.22 15.90 -7.82
CA THR A 6 -7.61 16.33 -7.58
C THR A 6 -7.58 17.52 -6.61
N ARG A 7 -8.76 18.02 -6.22
CA ARG A 7 -8.90 19.06 -5.18
C ARG A 7 -8.36 18.60 -3.81
N TYR A 8 -8.23 17.29 -3.60
CA TYR A 8 -7.96 16.70 -2.28
C TYR A 8 -6.65 15.90 -2.17
N ALA A 9 -6.02 15.49 -3.28
CA ALA A 9 -4.72 14.81 -3.22
C ALA A 9 -3.95 14.81 -4.54
N LYS A 10 -2.62 14.64 -4.42
CA LYS A 10 -1.67 14.45 -5.53
C LYS A 10 -1.30 12.98 -5.65
N TYR A 11 -1.37 12.46 -6.87
CA TYR A 11 -1.26 11.03 -7.17
C TYR A 11 -0.16 10.75 -8.20
N TRP A 12 0.55 9.65 -7.99
CA TRP A 12 1.61 9.17 -8.88
C TRP A 12 1.13 7.94 -9.64
N CYS A 13 0.80 8.12 -10.92
CA CYS A 13 0.29 7.07 -11.80
C CYS A 13 1.38 6.53 -12.74
N GLY A 14 2.61 6.37 -12.24
CA GLY A 14 3.70 5.81 -13.04
C GLY A 14 3.73 4.29 -12.97
N TYR A 15 3.87 3.61 -14.11
CA TYR A 15 3.98 2.14 -14.17
C TYR A 15 5.03 1.60 -13.17
N HIS A 16 6.24 2.18 -13.18
CA HIS A 16 7.31 1.80 -12.25
C HIS A 16 6.96 2.02 -10.78
N PHE A 17 6.16 3.04 -10.46
CA PHE A 17 5.70 3.29 -9.09
C PHE A 17 4.70 2.22 -8.66
N ALA A 18 3.73 1.88 -9.52
CA ALA A 18 2.73 0.86 -9.23
C ALA A 18 3.36 -0.52 -9.05
N GLU A 19 4.25 -0.91 -9.98
CA GLU A 19 4.98 -2.18 -9.94
C GLU A 19 5.84 -2.29 -8.68
N PHE A 20 6.65 -1.28 -8.38
CA PHE A 20 7.49 -1.29 -7.17
C PHE A 20 6.67 -1.29 -5.89
N THR A 21 5.56 -0.56 -5.84
CA THR A 21 4.65 -0.55 -4.69
C THR A 21 4.07 -1.94 -4.45
N GLY A 22 3.66 -2.64 -5.51
CA GLY A 22 3.15 -4.01 -5.41
C GLY A 22 4.19 -5.00 -4.88
N VAL A 23 5.43 -4.90 -5.36
CA VAL A 23 6.56 -5.72 -4.85
C VAL A 23 6.78 -5.47 -3.36
N VAL A 24 6.92 -4.20 -2.94
CA VAL A 24 7.16 -3.84 -1.53
C VAL A 24 6.04 -4.33 -0.62
N LEU A 25 4.78 -4.18 -1.02
CA LEU A 25 3.66 -4.63 -0.20
C LEU A 25 3.60 -6.14 -0.08
N SER A 26 3.86 -6.87 -1.17
CA SER A 26 3.90 -8.34 -1.17
C SER A 26 5.03 -8.86 -0.28
N GLU A 27 6.20 -8.22 -0.30
CA GLU A 27 7.31 -8.54 0.61
C GLU A 27 6.92 -8.35 2.08
N ILE A 28 6.28 -7.23 2.42
CA ILE A 28 5.86 -6.93 3.80
C ILE A 28 4.78 -7.93 4.27
N LEU A 29 3.85 -8.32 3.41
CA LEU A 29 2.85 -9.35 3.71
C LEU A 29 3.53 -10.70 3.99
N ARG A 30 4.51 -11.08 3.17
CA ARG A 30 5.28 -12.32 3.37
C ARG A 30 6.07 -12.30 4.68
N GLU A 31 6.65 -11.16 5.07
CA GLU A 31 7.32 -10.98 6.37
C GLU A 31 6.36 -11.16 7.56
N LEU A 32 5.05 -10.99 7.36
CA LEU A 32 4.00 -11.23 8.35
C LEU A 32 3.39 -12.63 8.27
N GLU A 33 3.96 -13.52 7.45
CA GLU A 33 3.40 -14.84 7.13
C GLU A 33 1.97 -14.75 6.55
N CYS A 34 1.63 -13.62 5.91
CA CYS A 34 0.38 -13.47 5.19
C CYS A 34 0.55 -13.88 3.72
N GLU A 35 -0.40 -14.66 3.21
CA GLU A 35 -0.47 -15.06 1.80
C GLU A 35 -1.21 -13.98 1.00
N THR A 36 -0.59 -13.47 -0.07
CA THR A 36 -1.20 -12.45 -0.93
C THR A 36 -2.04 -13.15 -2.00
N LEU A 37 -3.35 -12.90 -2.00
CA LEU A 37 -4.28 -13.49 -2.98
C LEU A 37 -4.50 -12.58 -4.17
N ALA A 38 -4.67 -11.28 -3.91
CA ALA A 38 -4.76 -10.26 -4.94
C ALA A 38 -4.20 -8.93 -4.39
N LEU A 39 -3.54 -8.17 -5.25
CA LEU A 39 -3.01 -6.86 -4.91
C LEU A 39 -3.07 -5.93 -6.12
N GLU A 40 -3.79 -4.83 -5.98
CA GLU A 40 -4.00 -3.85 -7.05
C GLU A 40 -3.63 -2.45 -6.57
N VAL A 41 -2.73 -1.79 -7.32
CA VAL A 41 -2.26 -0.44 -7.01
C VAL A 41 -2.97 0.56 -7.93
N MET A 42 -3.86 1.34 -7.34
CA MET A 42 -4.54 2.44 -8.01
C MET A 42 -3.74 3.75 -7.82
N PRO A 43 -4.01 4.79 -8.63
CA PRO A 43 -3.28 6.05 -8.50
C PRO A 43 -3.39 6.70 -7.11
N ASP A 44 -4.52 6.52 -6.43
CA ASP A 44 -4.86 7.17 -5.16
C ASP A 44 -5.07 6.22 -3.98
N HIS A 45 -5.15 4.91 -4.20
CA HIS A 45 -5.34 3.90 -3.16
C HIS A 45 -4.78 2.53 -3.58
N VAL A 46 -4.76 1.57 -2.66
CA VAL A 46 -4.35 0.19 -2.93
C VAL A 46 -5.37 -0.77 -2.36
N HIS A 47 -5.74 -1.78 -3.14
CA HIS A 47 -6.51 -2.93 -2.69
C HIS A 47 -5.58 -4.09 -2.38
N VAL A 48 -5.75 -4.68 -1.20
CA VAL A 48 -5.00 -5.86 -0.75
C VAL A 48 -6.00 -6.91 -0.30
N PHE A 49 -5.95 -8.08 -0.91
CA PHE A 49 -6.69 -9.26 -0.49
C PHE A 49 -5.69 -10.33 -0.06
N THR A 50 -5.76 -10.74 1.21
CA THR A 50 -4.72 -11.56 1.83
C THR A 50 -5.29 -12.46 2.90
N LEU A 51 -4.69 -13.65 3.06
CA LEU A 51 -4.87 -14.53 4.19
C LEU A 51 -3.79 -14.24 5.22
N CYS A 52 -4.17 -13.90 6.44
CA CYS A 52 -3.23 -13.66 7.52
C CYS A 52 -3.47 -14.62 8.70
N PRO A 53 -2.42 -15.01 9.44
CA PRO A 53 -2.55 -15.75 10.68
C PRO A 53 -3.46 -15.03 11.69
N PRO A 54 -4.34 -15.75 12.42
CA PRO A 54 -5.34 -15.13 13.30
C PRO A 54 -4.74 -14.35 14.49
N ARG A 55 -3.46 -14.59 14.81
CA ARG A 55 -2.70 -13.81 15.81
C ARG A 55 -2.43 -12.36 15.38
N HIS A 56 -2.50 -12.07 14.08
CA HIS A 56 -2.32 -10.72 13.56
C HIS A 56 -3.69 -10.04 13.40
N SER A 57 -3.96 -9.04 14.23
CA SER A 57 -5.17 -8.25 14.07
C SER A 57 -5.13 -7.46 12.74
N PRO A 58 -6.28 -7.18 12.10
CA PRO A 58 -6.31 -6.42 10.86
C PRO A 58 -5.62 -5.05 10.98
N ALA A 59 -5.82 -4.37 12.12
CA ALA A 59 -5.15 -3.10 12.41
C ALA A 59 -3.62 -3.23 12.46
N TYR A 60 -3.11 -4.32 13.04
CA TYR A 60 -1.67 -4.59 13.10
C TYR A 60 -1.09 -4.78 11.69
N VAL A 61 -1.71 -5.62 10.86
CA VAL A 61 -1.27 -5.88 9.49
C VAL A 61 -1.23 -4.59 8.67
N VAL A 62 -2.30 -3.80 8.70
CA VAL A 62 -2.40 -2.54 7.94
C VAL A 62 -1.39 -1.51 8.42
N ASN A 63 -1.20 -1.36 9.73
CA ASN A 63 -0.22 -0.42 10.29
C ASN A 63 1.22 -0.80 9.88
N HIS A 64 1.54 -2.10 9.87
CA HIS A 64 2.84 -2.59 9.47
C HIS A 64 3.09 -2.40 7.98
N LEU A 65 2.09 -2.70 7.14
CA LEU A 65 2.11 -2.44 5.70
C LEU A 65 2.36 -0.97 5.41
N LYS A 66 1.52 -0.08 5.94
CA LYS A 66 1.61 1.37 5.71
C LYS A 66 2.92 1.92 6.25
N GLY A 67 3.36 1.49 7.43
CA GLY A 67 4.59 1.96 8.06
C GLY A 67 5.85 1.60 7.28
N LYS A 68 6.04 0.31 6.97
CA LYS A 68 7.24 -0.16 6.24
C LYS A 68 7.27 0.38 4.80
N SER A 69 6.14 0.38 4.10
CA SER A 69 6.06 0.90 2.73
C SER A 69 6.28 2.43 2.66
N ALA A 70 5.77 3.20 3.63
CA ALA A 70 6.04 4.64 3.72
C ALA A 70 7.52 4.97 3.95
N ARG A 71 8.32 4.01 4.43
CA ARG A 71 9.77 4.13 4.50
C ARG A 71 10.46 3.68 3.21
N ARG A 72 10.11 2.51 2.66
CA ARG A 72 10.77 1.89 1.49
C ARG A 72 10.48 2.63 0.18
N ILE A 73 9.23 2.99 -0.09
CA ILE A 73 8.81 3.57 -1.39
C ILE A 73 9.48 4.94 -1.64
N PRO A 74 9.50 5.89 -0.69
CA PRO A 74 10.17 7.17 -0.90
C PRO A 74 11.71 7.09 -0.95
N GLN A 75 12.33 5.94 -0.62
CA GLN A 75 13.76 5.73 -0.85
C GLN A 75 14.04 5.44 -2.33
N ARG A 76 13.16 4.69 -3.00
CA ARG A 76 13.26 4.38 -4.43
C ARG A 76 12.84 5.53 -5.33
N PHE A 77 11.91 6.36 -4.86
CA PHE A 77 11.39 7.53 -5.58
C PHE A 77 11.59 8.81 -4.75
N PRO A 78 12.80 9.38 -4.71
CA PRO A 78 13.09 10.60 -3.96
C PRO A 78 12.21 11.80 -4.37
N GLU A 79 11.69 11.81 -5.60
CA GLU A 79 10.76 12.83 -6.09
C GLU A 79 9.48 12.93 -5.24
N LEU A 80 9.08 11.84 -4.57
CA LEU A 80 7.96 11.81 -3.62
C LEU A 80 8.22 12.66 -2.36
N ARG A 81 9.46 13.05 -2.08
CA ARG A 81 9.87 13.82 -0.88
C ARG A 81 9.91 15.33 -1.10
N THR A 82 9.59 15.83 -2.30
CA THR A 82 9.72 17.27 -2.62
C THR A 82 8.75 18.15 -1.82
N ARG A 83 9.09 19.44 -1.63
CA ARG A 83 8.43 20.43 -0.74
C ARG A 83 6.88 20.52 -0.78
N ALA A 84 6.23 19.97 -1.80
CA ALA A 84 4.77 19.89 -1.89
C ALA A 84 4.14 18.70 -1.13
N THR A 85 4.92 17.75 -0.63
CA THR A 85 4.49 16.54 0.09
C THR A 85 5.00 16.52 1.53
N ARG A 86 4.59 17.51 2.33
CA ARG A 86 4.43 17.27 3.80
C ARG A 86 3.38 16.18 4.09
N GLU A 87 2.67 15.73 3.05
CA GLU A 87 1.69 14.67 3.06
C GLU A 87 2.39 13.30 3.15
N LYS A 88 1.95 12.51 4.13
CA LYS A 88 2.37 11.12 4.32
C LYS A 88 1.96 10.31 3.08
N LEU A 89 2.79 9.34 2.65
CA LEU A 89 2.50 8.45 1.52
C LEU A 89 1.08 7.85 1.60
N TRP A 90 0.64 7.53 2.81
CA TRP A 90 -0.70 7.00 3.08
C TRP A 90 -1.54 7.99 3.89
N GLY A 91 -2.83 8.03 3.58
CA GLY A 91 -3.83 8.62 4.47
C GLY A 91 -3.86 7.96 5.85
N ARG A 92 -4.47 8.61 6.84
CA ARG A 92 -4.52 8.08 8.23
C ARG A 92 -5.46 6.87 8.36
N SER A 93 -6.57 6.89 7.63
CA SER A 93 -7.60 5.85 7.64
C SER A 93 -7.20 4.62 6.81
N TYR A 94 -7.96 3.54 6.99
CA TYR A 94 -7.97 2.35 6.16
C TYR A 94 -9.37 1.73 6.20
N PHE A 95 -9.70 0.93 5.20
CA PHE A 95 -10.91 0.12 5.16
C PHE A 95 -10.50 -1.35 5.27
N VAL A 96 -11.27 -2.15 6.03
CA VAL A 96 -11.09 -3.59 6.10
C VAL A 96 -12.44 -4.28 6.18
N ALA A 97 -12.57 -5.38 5.46
CA ALA A 97 -13.71 -6.27 5.49
C ALA A 97 -13.20 -7.71 5.44
N THR A 98 -13.95 -8.61 6.06
CA THR A 98 -13.71 -10.05 5.94
C THR A 98 -14.43 -10.56 4.70
N ALA A 99 -13.80 -11.47 3.97
CA ALA A 99 -14.42 -12.21 2.88
C ALA A 99 -14.16 -13.70 3.09
N GLU A 100 -15.09 -14.52 2.63
CA GLU A 100 -14.95 -15.96 2.62
C GLU A 100 -14.29 -16.42 1.32
N ILE A 101 -13.35 -17.35 1.43
CA ILE A 101 -12.75 -18.00 0.25
C ILE A 101 -13.49 -19.31 0.04
N VAL A 102 -14.38 -19.33 -0.94
CA VAL A 102 -14.99 -20.58 -1.40
C VAL A 102 -13.95 -21.30 -2.26
N LYS A 103 -13.24 -22.27 -1.67
CA LYS A 103 -12.42 -23.22 -2.44
C LYS A 103 -13.38 -24.15 -3.18
N LYS A 104 -13.43 -24.02 -4.50
CA LYS A 104 -14.19 -24.90 -5.38
C LYS A 104 -13.46 -26.20 -5.61
#